data_AF-A0A341BYE3-F1
#
_entry.id   AF-A0A341BYE3-F1
#
_cell.length_a   1.000
_cell.length_b   1.000
_cell.length_c   1.000
_cell.angle_alpha   90.00
_cell.angle_beta   90.00
_cell.angle_gamma   90.00
#
_symmetry.space_group_name_H-M   'P 1'
#
loop_
_entity.id
_entity.type
_entity.pdbx_description
1 polymer ?
#
loop_
_entity_poly.entity_id
_entity_poly.type
_entity_poly.pdbx_seq_one_letter_code
_entity_poly.pdbx_strand_id
1 'polypeptide(L)'
;MEKSFTDHKNVAGHYISPFHDIPLKADSEEENGIPTKRARNDEYENLFNMVVEVPRWTNAKMEIATEEPLNPIKQDVKDGKLRYVANIFPHKGYIWNYGALPQTWEDPRRKDKSTDCCGDNDPIDVCEIGSKVLSRGDVVHVKILGILALIDQGETDWKLIAINVNDPEASKFHDIEDVKKYKPGYLEATLNWFRFYKIPEGKPENQFAFNGEFKNKAFALEVIKSTHECWKALLMEKCAGGAINCTNVQVCDSPFHCSQEEARSLVESVSFSLNKGSNEEDQVWHFLGK
;
A
#
# COMPACT_ATOMS: atom_id res chain seq x y z
N MET A 1 -10.13 -8.59 -21.37
CA MET A 1 -10.11 -7.72 -20.18
C MET A 1 -8.78 -6.98 -20.23
N GLU A 2 -8.77 -5.66 -20.13
CA GLU A 2 -7.56 -4.83 -20.19
C GLU A 2 -6.50 -5.34 -19.20
N LYS A 3 -5.21 -5.27 -19.57
CA LYS A 3 -4.19 -5.05 -18.53
C LYS A 3 -4.64 -3.76 -17.84
N SER A 4 -5.24 -3.85 -16.66
CA SER A 4 -5.91 -2.70 -16.07
C SER A 4 -4.86 -1.75 -15.51
N PHE A 5 -4.36 -0.86 -16.36
CA PHE A 5 -3.56 0.27 -15.93
C PHE A 5 -4.48 1.31 -15.31
N THR A 6 -4.10 1.82 -14.14
CA THR A 6 -4.79 2.93 -13.51
C THR A 6 -3.82 4.09 -13.37
N ASP A 7 -3.90 5.03 -14.31
CA ASP A 7 -3.22 6.30 -14.20
C ASP A 7 -3.88 7.14 -13.11
N HIS A 8 -3.08 7.88 -12.35
CA HIS A 8 -3.60 8.78 -11.33
C HIS A 8 -3.67 10.20 -11.87
N LYS A 9 -4.80 10.85 -11.60
CA LYS A 9 -5.01 12.27 -11.86
C LYS A 9 -5.47 12.95 -10.59
N ASN A 10 -5.01 14.19 -10.37
CA ASN A 10 -5.56 15.01 -9.30
C ASN A 10 -6.94 15.59 -9.69
N VAL A 11 -7.54 16.37 -8.78
CA VAL A 11 -8.87 17.00 -8.98
C VAL A 11 -8.95 17.94 -10.19
N ALA A 12 -7.82 18.47 -10.67
CA ALA A 12 -7.73 19.30 -11.86
C ALA A 12 -7.55 18.49 -13.16
N GLY A 13 -7.52 17.16 -13.08
CA GLY A 13 -7.32 16.27 -14.22
C GLY A 13 -5.85 16.16 -14.67
N HIS A 14 -4.91 16.65 -13.84
CA HIS A 14 -3.47 16.58 -14.09
C HIS A 14 -2.91 15.22 -13.68
N TYR A 15 -2.04 14.64 -14.50
CA TYR A 15 -1.37 13.38 -14.17
C TYR A 15 -0.42 13.58 -12.99
N ILE A 16 -0.43 12.62 -12.08
CA ILE A 16 0.39 12.61 -10.87
C ILE A 16 0.90 11.18 -10.62
N SER A 17 2.04 11.07 -9.95
CA SER A 17 2.53 9.79 -9.42
C SER A 17 1.80 9.43 -8.12
N PRO A 18 1.15 8.26 -8.02
CA PRO A 18 0.58 7.80 -6.74
C PRO A 18 1.66 7.46 -5.71
N PHE A 19 2.90 7.24 -6.14
CA PHE A 19 4.02 6.99 -5.24
C PHE A 19 4.58 8.31 -4.66
N HIS A 20 4.77 9.33 -5.49
CA HIS A 20 5.54 10.52 -5.11
C HIS A 20 4.69 11.78 -4.86
N ASP A 21 3.60 11.97 -5.61
CA ASP A 21 2.87 13.24 -5.64
C ASP A 21 1.69 13.31 -4.66
N ILE A 22 1.15 12.16 -4.23
CA ILE A 22 0.11 12.13 -3.20
C ILE A 22 0.78 12.35 -1.83
N PRO A 23 0.42 13.39 -1.06
CA PRO A 23 1.03 13.62 0.25
C PRO A 23 0.82 12.43 1.19
N LEU A 24 1.83 12.04 1.98
CA LEU A 24 1.68 10.99 3.01
C LEU A 24 0.58 11.34 4.02
N LYS A 25 0.58 12.59 4.51
CA LYS A 25 -0.41 13.13 5.43
C LYS A 25 -1.58 13.70 4.66
N ALA A 26 -2.80 13.39 5.11
CA ALA A 26 -3.97 14.10 4.62
C ALA A 26 -4.08 15.45 5.33
N ASP A 27 -4.43 16.50 4.59
CA ASP A 27 -4.71 17.81 5.17
C ASP A 27 -5.99 17.75 6.01
N SER A 28 -6.03 18.51 7.12
CA SER A 28 -7.31 18.84 7.74
C SER A 28 -8.01 19.85 6.85
N GLU A 29 -9.31 19.66 6.57
CA GLU A 29 -10.08 20.68 5.87
C GLU A 29 -9.94 22.02 6.63
N GLU A 30 -9.33 23.00 5.97
CA GLU A 30 -9.27 24.37 6.47
C GLU A 30 -10.66 24.98 6.37
N GLU A 31 -11.39 25.06 7.49
CA GLU A 31 -12.56 25.94 7.55
C GLU A 31 -12.06 27.41 7.60
N ASN A 32 -12.15 28.11 6.46
CA ASN A 32 -11.91 29.55 6.30
C ASN A 32 -10.47 30.08 6.44
N GLY A 33 -9.43 29.30 6.11
CA GLY A 33 -8.05 29.81 6.01
C GLY A 33 -7.46 30.34 7.31
N ILE A 34 -8.08 30.01 8.45
CA ILE A 34 -7.56 30.24 9.79
C ILE A 34 -7.18 28.87 10.32
N PRO A 35 -5.90 28.60 10.63
CA PRO A 35 -5.52 27.39 11.35
C PRO A 35 -6.32 27.37 12.64
N THR A 36 -7.31 26.49 12.74
CA THR A 36 -8.01 26.34 14.01
C THR A 36 -6.95 25.91 15.01
N LYS A 37 -6.80 26.67 16.11
CA LYS A 37 -5.90 26.37 17.23
C LYS A 37 -6.25 25.05 17.95
N ARG A 38 -7.03 24.16 17.31
CA ARG A 38 -7.60 22.90 17.78
C ARG A 38 -7.19 21.75 16.85
N ALA A 39 -5.90 21.48 16.72
CA ALA A 39 -5.40 20.19 16.22
C ALA A 39 -3.96 19.94 16.70
N ARG A 40 -3.73 20.02 18.01
CA ARG A 40 -2.61 19.30 18.67
C ARG A 40 -3.17 18.09 19.40
N ASN A 41 -3.96 17.29 18.69
CA ASN A 41 -4.49 16.03 19.22
C ASN A 41 -3.89 14.90 18.38
N ASP A 42 -3.50 13.81 19.03
CA ASP A 42 -2.93 12.59 18.43
C ASP A 42 -3.70 12.05 17.22
N GLU A 43 -5.00 12.38 17.09
CA GLU A 43 -5.82 11.98 15.95
C GLU A 43 -5.40 12.65 14.63
N TYR A 44 -4.95 13.92 14.65
CA TYR A 44 -4.47 14.59 13.44
C TYR A 44 -3.10 14.03 13.01
N GLU A 45 -2.23 13.74 13.98
CA GLU A 45 -0.96 13.05 13.72
C GLU A 45 -1.16 11.61 13.22
N ASN A 46 -2.37 11.07 13.27
CA ASN A 46 -2.70 9.72 12.79
C ASN A 46 -3.65 9.72 11.59
N LEU A 47 -3.60 10.75 10.75
CA LEU A 47 -4.35 10.80 9.49
C LEU A 47 -3.41 10.70 8.28
N PHE A 48 -3.67 9.74 7.40
CA PHE A 48 -2.82 9.45 6.24
C PHE A 48 -3.66 9.24 4.98
N ASN A 49 -3.08 9.56 3.82
CA ASN A 49 -3.59 9.10 2.54
C ASN A 49 -3.17 7.65 2.32
N MET A 50 -4.10 6.80 1.88
CA MET A 50 -3.83 5.45 1.39
C MET A 50 -4.24 5.39 -0.08
N VAL A 51 -3.36 4.84 -0.92
CA VAL A 51 -3.68 4.50 -2.30
C VAL A 51 -4.18 3.06 -2.33
N VAL A 52 -5.42 2.84 -2.78
CA VAL A 52 -6.02 1.50 -2.85
C VAL A 52 -5.59 0.81 -4.13
N GLU A 53 -4.93 -0.34 -4.03
CA GLU A 53 -4.47 -1.12 -5.18
C GLU A 53 -5.42 -2.27 -5.49
N VAL A 54 -5.82 -3.02 -4.45
CA VAL A 54 -6.63 -4.23 -4.57
C VAL A 54 -7.90 -4.12 -3.73
N PRO A 55 -9.09 -4.03 -4.35
CA PRO A 55 -10.36 -4.09 -3.64
C PRO A 55 -10.54 -5.39 -2.85
N ARG A 56 -11.18 -5.31 -1.68
CA ARG A 56 -11.50 -6.49 -0.89
C ARG A 56 -12.28 -7.54 -1.69
N TRP A 57 -11.92 -8.81 -1.49
CA TRP A 57 -12.46 -10.00 -2.15
C TRP A 57 -12.19 -10.12 -3.65
N THR A 58 -11.16 -9.43 -4.15
CA THR A 58 -10.63 -9.63 -5.51
C THR A 58 -9.29 -10.36 -5.45
N ASN A 59 -8.87 -10.98 -6.55
CA ASN A 59 -7.65 -11.79 -6.58
C ASN A 59 -6.53 -11.19 -7.43
N ALA A 60 -6.83 -10.29 -8.37
CA ALA A 60 -5.81 -9.66 -9.21
C ALA A 60 -4.78 -8.93 -8.34
N LYS A 61 -3.50 -9.33 -8.43
CA LYS A 61 -2.43 -8.64 -7.70
C LYS A 61 -2.08 -7.36 -8.45
N MET A 62 -2.63 -6.26 -7.97
CA MET A 62 -2.39 -4.92 -8.49
C MET A 62 -1.39 -4.22 -7.56
N GLU A 63 -0.49 -3.44 -8.14
CA GLU A 63 0.54 -2.70 -7.41
C GLU A 63 0.91 -1.40 -8.12
N ILE A 64 1.35 -0.40 -7.36
CA ILE A 64 2.03 0.78 -7.88
C ILE A 64 3.28 0.31 -8.63
N ALA A 65 3.39 0.65 -9.91
CA ALA A 65 4.52 0.29 -10.74
C ALA A 65 5.75 1.15 -10.40
N THR A 66 6.51 0.77 -9.38
CA THR A 66 7.65 1.56 -8.84
C THR A 66 8.71 1.91 -9.89
N GLU A 67 8.88 1.10 -10.94
CA GLU A 67 9.86 1.31 -12.02
C GLU A 67 9.32 2.04 -13.27
N GLU A 68 8.01 2.29 -13.36
CA GLU A 68 7.41 2.94 -14.52
C GLU A 68 7.22 4.45 -14.29
N PRO A 69 7.35 5.30 -15.34
CA PRO A 69 7.11 6.74 -15.22
C PRO A 69 5.72 7.03 -14.65
N LEU A 70 5.67 7.91 -13.65
CA LEU A 70 4.43 8.27 -12.92
C LEU A 70 3.75 7.11 -12.19
N ASN A 71 4.42 5.97 -12.06
CA ASN A 71 4.05 4.84 -11.21
C ASN A 71 2.57 4.43 -11.28
N PRO A 72 1.99 4.16 -12.46
CA PRO A 72 0.59 3.73 -12.57
C PRO A 72 0.36 2.44 -11.78
N ILE A 73 -0.88 2.21 -11.33
CA ILE A 73 -1.21 0.90 -10.75
C ILE A 73 -1.37 -0.10 -11.90
N LYS A 74 -0.60 -1.19 -11.87
CA LYS A 74 -0.62 -2.26 -12.87
C LYS A 74 -0.75 -3.62 -12.21
N GLN A 75 -1.17 -4.62 -12.98
CA GLN A 75 -1.21 -5.98 -12.49
C GLN A 75 0.18 -6.61 -12.57
N ASP A 76 0.62 -7.25 -11.49
CA ASP A 76 1.86 -8.02 -11.43
C ASP A 76 1.84 -9.14 -12.50
N VAL A 77 2.99 -9.39 -13.11
CA VAL A 77 3.19 -10.42 -14.14
C VAL A 77 4.23 -11.41 -13.67
N LYS A 78 3.80 -12.66 -13.46
CA LYS A 78 4.66 -13.77 -13.05
C LYS A 78 4.71 -14.83 -14.16
N ASP A 79 5.92 -15.22 -14.56
CA ASP A 79 6.15 -16.22 -15.62
C ASP A 79 5.40 -15.88 -16.94
N GLY A 80 5.35 -14.58 -17.28
CA GLY A 80 4.68 -14.07 -18.48
C GLY A 80 3.14 -14.07 -18.40
N LYS A 81 2.54 -14.39 -17.24
CA LYS A 81 1.10 -14.40 -17.00
C LYS A 81 0.70 -13.38 -15.94
N LEU A 82 -0.49 -12.80 -16.10
CA LEU A 82 -1.10 -11.95 -15.09
C LEU A 82 -1.25 -12.73 -13.78
N ARG A 83 -0.80 -12.14 -12.67
CA ARG A 83 -0.80 -12.78 -11.36
C ARG A 83 -2.11 -12.55 -10.62
N TYR A 84 -2.63 -13.64 -10.05
CA TYR A 84 -3.80 -13.65 -9.18
C TYR A 84 -3.42 -14.39 -7.88
N VAL A 85 -3.80 -13.82 -6.73
CA VAL A 85 -3.65 -14.48 -5.44
C VAL A 85 -4.73 -15.56 -5.29
N ALA A 86 -4.36 -16.70 -4.74
CA ALA A 86 -5.27 -17.83 -4.56
C ALA A 86 -6.37 -17.56 -3.51
N ASN A 87 -7.52 -18.22 -3.66
CA ASN A 87 -8.48 -18.34 -2.55
C ASN A 87 -8.01 -19.47 -1.63
N ILE A 88 -7.67 -19.15 -0.39
CA ILE A 88 -7.26 -20.14 0.62
C ILE A 88 -8.40 -20.24 1.61
N PHE A 89 -9.06 -21.40 1.66
CA PHE A 89 -10.25 -21.58 2.50
C PHE A 89 -9.96 -21.19 3.96
N PRO A 90 -10.77 -20.31 4.58
CA PRO A 90 -12.07 -19.79 4.15
C PRO A 90 -12.05 -18.41 3.45
N HIS A 91 -10.89 -17.90 3.05
CA HIS A 91 -10.68 -16.55 2.53
C HIS A 91 -10.79 -16.45 1.00
N LYS A 92 -11.66 -15.54 0.52
CA LYS A 92 -11.77 -15.16 -0.89
C LYS A 92 -10.85 -13.99 -1.20
N GLY A 93 -9.85 -14.20 -2.05
CA GLY A 93 -8.88 -13.19 -2.47
C GLY A 93 -8.26 -12.44 -1.29
N TYR A 94 -8.05 -11.14 -1.46
CA TYR A 94 -7.64 -10.24 -0.37
C TYR A 94 -8.82 -10.02 0.60
N ILE A 95 -8.58 -10.15 1.91
CA ILE A 95 -9.63 -10.01 2.94
C ILE A 95 -9.77 -8.59 3.52
N TRP A 96 -9.03 -7.64 2.95
CA TRP A 96 -9.07 -6.18 3.20
C TRP A 96 -9.15 -5.43 1.87
N ASN A 97 -9.44 -4.13 1.92
CA ASN A 97 -8.94 -3.28 0.83
C ASN A 97 -7.42 -3.15 1.07
N TYR A 98 -6.63 -3.47 0.05
CA TYR A 98 -5.18 -3.53 0.15
C TYR A 98 -4.55 -2.46 -0.73
N GLY A 99 -3.43 -1.92 -0.29
CA GLY A 99 -2.70 -0.89 -1.01
C GLY A 99 -1.51 -0.40 -0.20
N ALA A 100 -1.10 0.84 -0.41
CA ALA A 100 0.09 1.38 0.23
C ALA A 100 -0.08 2.84 0.71
N LEU A 101 0.80 3.28 1.61
CA LEU A 101 0.95 4.71 1.89
C LEU A 101 1.88 5.35 0.87
N PRO A 102 1.47 6.45 0.22
CA PRO A 102 2.33 7.17 -0.70
C PRO A 102 3.48 7.83 0.08
N GLN A 103 4.55 8.18 -0.63
CA GLN A 103 5.73 8.81 -0.05
C GLN A 103 6.39 8.02 1.08
N THR A 104 6.35 6.69 1.02
CA THR A 104 7.06 5.80 1.93
C THR A 104 7.89 4.81 1.14
N TRP A 105 9.01 4.33 1.67
CA TRP A 105 9.83 3.35 0.97
C TRP A 105 10.58 2.45 1.94
N GLU A 106 10.44 1.15 1.76
CA GLU A 106 11.18 0.10 2.46
C GLU A 106 12.54 -0.13 1.78
N ASP A 107 13.54 0.69 2.14
CA ASP A 107 14.87 0.67 1.50
C ASP A 107 15.55 -0.72 1.57
N PRO A 108 15.84 -1.38 0.43
CA PRO A 108 16.40 -2.73 0.38
C PRO A 108 17.87 -2.82 0.80
N ARG A 109 18.50 -1.69 1.14
CA ARG A 109 19.86 -1.65 1.68
C ARG A 109 19.88 -1.44 3.18
N ARG A 110 18.73 -1.08 3.77
CA ARG A 110 18.61 -0.80 5.19
C ARG A 110 18.08 -2.03 5.90
N LYS A 111 18.94 -2.62 6.74
CA LYS A 111 18.54 -3.71 7.62
C LYS A 111 17.63 -3.19 8.73
N ASP A 112 16.42 -3.71 8.83
CA ASP A 112 15.50 -3.42 9.91
C ASP A 112 15.91 -4.17 11.20
N LYS A 113 15.80 -3.49 12.34
CA LYS A 113 16.27 -4.02 13.63
C LYS A 113 15.32 -5.06 14.22
N SER A 114 14.07 -5.06 13.79
CA SER A 114 13.01 -5.94 14.31
C SER A 114 13.00 -7.28 13.59
N THR A 115 13.19 -7.26 12.27
CA THR A 115 13.17 -8.45 11.41
C THR A 115 14.55 -9.05 11.16
N ASP A 116 15.62 -8.26 11.31
CA ASP A 116 16.97 -8.60 10.85
C ASP A 116 17.05 -8.84 9.32
N CYS A 117 16.13 -8.26 8.55
CA CYS A 117 16.06 -8.32 7.08
C CYS A 117 16.19 -6.92 6.47
N CYS A 118 16.54 -6.82 5.18
CA CYS A 118 16.42 -5.55 4.44
C CYS A 118 14.98 -5.30 3.99
N GLY A 119 14.61 -4.08 3.62
CA GLY A 119 13.28 -3.78 3.04
C GLY A 119 13.06 -4.47 1.69
N ASP A 120 11.79 -4.59 1.28
CA ASP A 120 11.35 -5.23 0.03
C ASP A 120 11.36 -4.31 -1.20
N ASN A 121 11.85 -3.07 -1.04
CA ASN A 121 11.97 -2.05 -2.08
C ASN A 121 10.66 -1.37 -2.51
N ASP A 122 9.56 -1.60 -1.81
CA ASP A 122 8.23 -1.05 -2.13
C ASP A 122 7.77 0.03 -1.13
N PRO A 123 6.68 0.77 -1.41
CA PRO A 123 6.01 1.59 -0.42
C PRO A 123 5.36 0.73 0.67
N ILE A 124 5.22 1.26 1.89
CA ILE A 124 4.70 0.47 3.02
C ILE A 124 3.24 0.06 2.81
N ASP A 125 2.95 -1.21 3.02
CA ASP A 125 1.66 -1.81 2.74
C ASP A 125 0.61 -1.52 3.82
N VAL A 126 -0.66 -1.48 3.39
CA VAL A 126 -1.82 -1.17 4.23
C VAL A 126 -2.97 -2.15 3.98
N CYS A 127 -3.44 -2.75 5.07
CA CYS A 127 -4.68 -3.51 5.15
C CYS A 127 -5.78 -2.62 5.76
N GLU A 128 -6.69 -2.11 4.92
CA GLU A 128 -7.81 -1.28 5.34
C GLU A 128 -9.04 -2.14 5.67
N ILE A 129 -9.51 -2.05 6.93
CA ILE A 129 -10.44 -3.00 7.55
C ILE A 129 -11.91 -2.55 7.58
N GLY A 130 -12.20 -1.41 6.94
CA GLY A 130 -13.52 -0.81 6.88
C GLY A 130 -14.55 -1.68 6.16
N SER A 131 -15.82 -1.37 6.37
CA SER A 131 -16.96 -2.08 5.84
C SER A 131 -17.13 -1.90 4.31
N LYS A 132 -16.76 -0.74 3.77
CA LYS A 132 -16.88 -0.44 2.34
C LYS A 132 -15.83 -1.23 1.53
N VAL A 133 -16.22 -1.79 0.39
CA VAL A 133 -15.26 -2.26 -0.63
C VAL A 133 -14.88 -1.05 -1.46
N LEU A 134 -13.60 -0.69 -1.43
CA LEU A 134 -13.06 0.48 -2.13
C LEU A 134 -12.67 0.12 -3.55
N SER A 135 -12.57 1.12 -4.42
CA SER A 135 -12.17 0.92 -5.81
C SER A 135 -10.66 1.01 -5.94
N ARG A 136 -10.09 0.28 -6.91
CA ARG A 136 -8.69 0.44 -7.28
C ARG A 136 -8.42 1.87 -7.76
N GLY A 137 -7.34 2.47 -7.27
CA GLY A 137 -6.95 3.86 -7.51
C GLY A 137 -7.65 4.86 -6.61
N ASP A 138 -8.56 4.44 -5.72
CA ASP A 138 -9.12 5.33 -4.70
C ASP A 138 -7.98 5.83 -3.80
N VAL A 139 -7.97 7.13 -3.52
CA VAL A 139 -7.15 7.73 -2.46
C VAL A 139 -8.08 8.02 -1.29
N VAL A 140 -7.85 7.34 -0.17
CA VAL A 140 -8.72 7.46 1.02
C VAL A 140 -7.95 7.91 2.24
N HIS A 141 -8.63 8.63 3.12
CA HIS A 141 -8.08 9.00 4.43
C HIS A 141 -8.25 7.84 5.41
N VAL A 142 -7.15 7.39 5.98
CA VAL A 142 -7.13 6.30 6.95
C VAL A 142 -6.45 6.73 8.24
N LYS A 143 -6.85 6.08 9.33
CA LYS A 143 -6.10 6.11 10.59
C LYS A 143 -5.45 4.77 10.86
N ILE A 144 -4.22 4.82 11.37
CA ILE A 144 -3.41 3.63 11.66
C ILE A 144 -3.79 3.09 13.04
N LEU A 145 -3.95 1.77 13.12
CA LEU A 145 -4.34 1.05 14.32
C LEU A 145 -3.18 0.19 14.84
N GLY A 146 -2.34 -0.33 13.95
CA GLY A 146 -1.18 -1.15 14.31
C GLY A 146 -0.44 -1.65 13.08
N ILE A 147 0.45 -2.61 13.26
CA ILE A 147 1.30 -3.12 12.18
C ILE A 147 1.74 -4.57 12.45
N LEU A 148 1.92 -5.35 11.39
CA LEU A 148 2.45 -6.70 11.40
C LEU A 148 3.81 -6.74 10.68
N ALA A 149 4.77 -7.43 11.27
CA ALA A 149 6.13 -7.58 10.73
C ALA A 149 6.24 -8.88 9.91
N LEU A 150 5.83 -8.86 8.64
CA LEU A 150 6.01 -10.00 7.75
C LEU A 150 7.48 -10.09 7.32
N ILE A 151 7.99 -11.31 7.24
CA ILE A 151 9.27 -11.62 6.59
C ILE A 151 8.92 -12.40 5.33
N ASP A 152 8.88 -11.71 4.19
CA ASP A 152 8.54 -12.31 2.90
C ASP A 152 9.81 -12.72 2.18
N GLN A 153 10.08 -14.03 2.12
CA GLN A 153 11.24 -14.58 1.40
C GLN A 153 12.61 -13.96 1.76
N GLY A 154 12.75 -13.44 2.99
CA GLY A 154 13.99 -12.86 3.50
C GLY A 154 14.02 -11.33 3.50
N GLU A 155 12.93 -10.69 3.09
CA GLU A 155 12.74 -9.24 3.08
C GLU A 155 11.78 -8.83 4.21
N THR A 156 12.02 -7.64 4.76
CA THR A 156 11.09 -6.95 5.66
C THR A 156 9.96 -6.43 4.80
N ASP A 157 8.75 -6.77 5.21
CA ASP A 157 7.54 -6.38 4.52
C ASP A 157 6.51 -5.98 5.59
N TRP A 158 6.36 -4.68 5.85
CA TRP A 158 5.49 -4.21 6.92
C TRP A 158 4.04 -4.09 6.46
N LYS A 159 3.12 -4.74 7.19
CA LYS A 159 1.68 -4.68 6.90
C LYS A 159 0.96 -3.83 7.93
N LEU A 160 0.64 -2.57 7.58
CA LEU A 160 -0.15 -1.69 8.43
C LEU A 160 -1.60 -2.17 8.54
N ILE A 161 -2.19 -2.03 9.73
CA ILE A 161 -3.63 -2.20 9.94
C ILE A 161 -4.23 -0.81 10.08
N ALA A 162 -5.16 -0.47 9.19
CA ALA A 162 -5.78 0.84 9.14
C ALA A 162 -7.29 0.75 8.95
N ILE A 163 -7.99 1.84 9.22
CA ILE A 163 -9.42 1.97 8.92
C ILE A 163 -9.70 3.32 8.27
N ASN A 164 -10.54 3.32 7.24
CA ASN A 164 -11.04 4.54 6.61
C ASN A 164 -11.77 5.40 7.65
N VAL A 165 -11.41 6.69 7.72
CA VAL A 165 -12.02 7.61 8.71
C VAL A 165 -13.50 7.87 8.48
N ASN A 166 -13.98 7.64 7.26
CA ASN A 166 -15.39 7.73 6.89
C ASN A 166 -16.16 6.42 7.14
N ASP A 167 -15.52 5.37 7.66
CA ASP A 167 -16.24 4.15 8.04
C ASP A 167 -17.20 4.45 9.21
N PRO A 168 -18.45 3.95 9.19
CA PRO A 168 -19.42 4.19 10.27
C PRO A 168 -18.95 3.74 11.66
N GLU A 169 -18.03 2.78 11.73
CA GLU A 169 -17.45 2.29 12.97
C GLU A 169 -16.08 2.87 13.27
N ALA A 170 -15.52 3.75 12.43
CA ALA A 170 -14.18 4.30 12.58
C ALA A 170 -13.95 4.83 13.99
N SER A 171 -14.91 5.54 14.58
CA SER A 171 -14.81 6.11 15.93
C SER A 171 -14.69 5.08 17.07
N LYS A 172 -14.75 3.78 16.80
CA LYS A 172 -14.51 2.70 17.78
C LYS A 172 -13.06 2.22 17.80
N PHE A 173 -12.28 2.51 16.76
CA PHE A 173 -10.95 1.95 16.56
C PHE A 173 -9.87 3.03 16.74
N HIS A 174 -9.10 2.98 17.81
CA HIS A 174 -8.03 3.94 18.10
C HIS A 174 -6.66 3.31 18.24
N ASP A 175 -6.60 1.99 18.47
CA ASP A 175 -5.39 1.18 18.53
C ASP A 175 -5.70 -0.28 18.13
N ILE A 176 -4.67 -1.13 18.07
CA ILE A 176 -4.77 -2.52 17.62
C ILE A 176 -5.67 -3.38 18.52
N GLU A 177 -5.74 -3.06 19.82
CA GLU A 177 -6.59 -3.77 20.77
C GLU A 177 -8.09 -3.58 20.48
N ASP A 178 -8.49 -2.45 19.90
CA ASP A 178 -9.87 -2.23 19.47
C ASP A 178 -10.24 -3.16 18.31
N VAL A 179 -9.28 -3.51 17.45
CA VAL A 179 -9.49 -4.50 16.38
C VAL A 179 -9.80 -5.86 16.99
N LYS A 180 -9.02 -6.30 17.99
CA LYS A 180 -9.28 -7.56 18.71
C LYS A 180 -10.66 -7.57 19.38
N LYS A 181 -11.04 -6.44 19.97
CA LYS A 181 -12.30 -6.29 20.70
C LYS A 181 -13.53 -6.30 19.78
N TYR A 182 -13.51 -5.51 18.71
CA TYR A 182 -14.69 -5.28 17.87
C TYR A 182 -14.73 -6.18 16.62
N LYS A 183 -13.60 -6.78 16.22
CA LYS A 183 -13.50 -7.74 15.12
C LYS A 183 -12.76 -9.02 15.58
N PRO A 184 -13.34 -9.80 16.52
CA PRO A 184 -12.68 -11.00 17.05
C PRO A 184 -12.36 -12.00 15.94
N GLY A 185 -11.14 -12.54 15.92
CA GLY A 185 -10.66 -13.47 14.90
C GLY A 185 -10.07 -12.80 13.65
N TYR A 186 -10.18 -11.48 13.50
CA TYR A 186 -9.78 -10.77 12.27
C TYR A 186 -8.25 -10.65 12.14
N LEU A 187 -7.54 -10.38 13.25
CA LEU A 187 -6.08 -10.32 13.25
C LEU A 187 -5.46 -11.71 13.06
N GLU A 188 -6.08 -12.75 13.62
CA GLU A 188 -5.68 -14.14 13.42
C GLU A 188 -5.88 -14.58 11.97
N ALA A 189 -7.00 -14.21 11.35
CA ALA A 189 -7.24 -14.40 9.92
C ALA A 189 -6.18 -13.66 9.08
N THR A 190 -5.79 -12.45 9.49
CA THR A 190 -4.75 -11.65 8.82
C THR A 190 -3.38 -12.32 8.86
N LEU A 191 -2.97 -12.76 10.04
CA LEU A 191 -1.73 -13.50 10.22
C LEU A 191 -1.71 -14.77 9.36
N ASN A 192 -2.81 -15.54 9.37
CA ASN A 192 -2.91 -16.78 8.59
C ASN A 192 -2.89 -16.51 7.08
N TRP A 193 -3.59 -15.46 6.62
CA TRP A 193 -3.59 -15.11 5.20
C TRP A 193 -2.16 -14.84 4.71
N PHE A 194 -1.41 -13.96 5.38
CA PHE A 194 -0.02 -13.66 4.99
C PHE A 194 0.94 -14.84 5.18
N ARG A 195 0.68 -15.72 6.15
CA ARG A 195 1.48 -16.94 6.34
C ARG A 195 1.37 -17.87 5.14
N PHE A 196 0.17 -18.00 4.59
CA PHE A 196 -0.16 -19.09 3.68
C PHE A 196 -0.35 -18.68 2.22
N TYR A 197 -0.52 -17.39 1.90
CA TYR A 197 -0.96 -16.94 0.56
C TYR A 197 -0.10 -17.40 -0.61
N LYS A 198 1.20 -17.64 -0.38
CA LYS A 198 2.15 -18.13 -1.40
C LYS A 198 2.29 -19.65 -1.47
N ILE A 199 1.68 -20.42 -0.56
CA ILE A 199 1.74 -21.90 -0.59
C ILE A 199 1.15 -22.48 -1.87
N PRO A 200 -0.02 -22.02 -2.36
CA PRO A 200 -0.54 -22.45 -3.66
C PRO A 200 0.43 -22.18 -4.84
N GLU A 201 1.35 -21.22 -4.68
CA GLU A 201 2.38 -20.91 -5.66
C GLU A 201 3.65 -21.78 -5.48
N GLY A 202 3.64 -22.79 -4.60
CA GLY A 202 4.77 -23.67 -4.32
C GLY A 202 5.85 -23.05 -3.42
N LYS A 203 5.56 -21.93 -2.73
CA LYS A 203 6.47 -21.28 -1.79
C LYS A 203 6.24 -21.79 -0.35
N PRO A 204 7.24 -21.71 0.53
CA PRO A 204 7.06 -22.03 1.94
C PRO A 204 6.12 -21.03 2.65
N GLU A 205 5.72 -21.38 3.87
CA GLU A 205 5.07 -20.43 4.79
C GLU A 205 5.95 -19.21 5.01
N ASN A 206 5.35 -18.02 5.00
CA ASN A 206 6.05 -16.82 5.42
C ASN A 206 6.26 -16.80 6.93
N GLN A 207 7.32 -16.11 7.34
CA GLN A 207 7.72 -15.94 8.73
C GLN A 207 7.29 -14.55 9.22
N PHE A 208 7.32 -14.34 10.53
CA PHE A 208 7.00 -13.05 11.13
C PHE A 208 7.99 -12.73 12.23
N ALA A 209 8.41 -11.46 12.33
CA ALA A 209 9.08 -11.00 13.54
C ALA A 209 8.07 -10.93 14.70
N PHE A 210 8.60 -10.74 15.92
CA PHE A 210 7.79 -10.69 17.15
C PHE A 210 6.85 -11.89 17.33
N ASN A 211 7.19 -13.06 16.76
CA ASN A 211 6.36 -14.26 16.79
C ASN A 211 4.93 -14.04 16.23
N GLY A 212 4.77 -13.13 15.25
CA GLY A 212 3.47 -12.80 14.65
C GLY A 212 2.60 -11.86 15.49
N GLU A 213 3.15 -11.24 16.54
CA GLU A 213 2.43 -10.23 17.32
C GLU A 213 2.25 -8.93 16.52
N PHE A 214 1.01 -8.46 16.41
CA PHE A 214 0.72 -7.12 15.89
C PHE A 214 1.21 -6.07 16.89
N LYS A 215 2.05 -5.14 16.44
CA LYS A 215 2.46 -3.99 17.24
C LYS A 215 1.40 -2.89 17.17
N ASN A 216 1.33 -2.09 18.23
CA ASN A 216 0.34 -1.04 18.39
C ASN A 216 0.55 0.14 17.43
N LYS A 217 -0.42 1.06 17.41
CA LYS A 217 -0.36 2.29 16.61
C LYS A 217 0.94 3.06 16.79
N ALA A 218 1.41 3.24 18.03
CA ALA A 218 2.61 4.03 18.31
C ALA A 218 3.85 3.46 17.60
N PHE A 219 4.03 2.14 17.64
CA PHE A 219 5.11 1.48 16.91
C PHE A 219 4.94 1.64 15.39
N ALA A 220 3.72 1.47 14.88
CA ALA A 220 3.41 1.63 13.46
C ALA A 220 3.75 3.04 12.94
N LEU A 221 3.47 4.08 13.72
CA LEU A 221 3.80 5.47 13.36
C LEU A 221 5.32 5.70 13.27
N GLU A 222 6.13 5.07 14.12
CA GLU A 222 7.59 5.15 14.02
C GLU A 222 8.12 4.43 12.77
N VAL A 223 7.53 3.29 12.39
CA VAL A 223 7.87 2.59 11.14
C VAL A 223 7.53 3.47 9.93
N ILE A 224 6.31 4.03 9.86
CA ILE A 224 5.89 4.95 8.78
C ILE A 224 6.83 6.15 8.69
N LYS A 225 7.21 6.74 9.82
CA LYS A 225 8.17 7.85 9.84
C LYS A 225 9.51 7.41 9.26
N SER A 226 10.02 6.24 9.63
CA SER A 226 11.28 5.71 9.10
C SER A 226 11.22 5.47 7.58
N THR A 227 10.15 4.87 7.06
CA THR A 227 10.00 4.62 5.62
C THR A 227 9.76 5.90 4.83
N HIS A 228 9.10 6.90 5.42
CA HIS A 228 8.98 8.23 4.82
C HIS A 228 10.33 8.97 4.72
N GLU A 229 11.19 8.86 5.74
CA GLU A 229 12.54 9.42 5.68
C GLU A 229 13.42 8.71 4.63
N CYS A 230 13.26 7.39 4.46
CA CYS A 230 13.89 6.66 3.35
C CYS A 230 13.40 7.19 1.99
N TRP A 231 12.09 7.37 1.80
CA TRP A 231 11.53 7.95 0.58
C TRP A 231 12.03 9.38 0.31
N LYS A 232 12.15 10.23 1.34
CA LYS A 232 12.73 11.58 1.18
C LYS A 232 14.16 11.51 0.66
N ALA A 233 14.96 10.58 1.20
CA ALA A 233 16.34 10.38 0.75
C ALA A 233 16.39 9.87 -0.70
N LEU A 234 15.49 8.96 -1.08
CA LEU A 234 15.31 8.47 -2.44
C LEU A 234 14.97 9.61 -3.40
N LEU A 235 13.90 10.35 -3.12
CA LEU A 235 13.37 11.38 -4.03
C LEU A 235 14.29 12.59 -4.17
N MET A 236 15.18 12.81 -3.21
CA MET A 236 16.18 13.88 -3.22
C MET A 236 17.56 13.42 -3.70
N GLU A 237 17.65 12.22 -4.29
CA GLU A 237 18.89 11.62 -4.82
C GLU A 237 20.02 11.51 -3.75
N LYS A 238 19.65 11.43 -2.47
CA LYS A 238 20.61 11.27 -1.35
C LYS A 238 21.01 9.81 -1.13
N CYS A 239 20.36 8.89 -1.84
CA CYS A 239 20.69 7.48 -1.85
C CYS A 239 20.30 6.86 -3.20
N ALA A 240 21.01 5.82 -3.65
CA ALA A 240 20.70 5.15 -4.91
C ALA A 240 19.30 4.51 -4.89
N GLY A 241 18.42 4.91 -5.81
CA GLY A 241 17.07 4.35 -5.95
C GLY A 241 16.97 3.09 -6.80
N GLY A 242 18.08 2.61 -7.36
CA GLY A 242 18.09 1.45 -8.25
C GLY A 242 17.23 1.70 -9.48
N ALA A 243 16.25 0.83 -9.70
CA ALA A 243 15.31 0.91 -10.83
C ALA A 243 14.08 1.80 -10.58
N ILE A 244 13.90 2.32 -9.36
CA ILE A 244 12.72 3.12 -9.02
C ILE A 244 12.66 4.38 -9.87
N ASN A 245 11.54 4.58 -10.54
CA ASN A 245 11.26 5.77 -11.31
C ASN A 245 10.72 6.86 -10.40
N CYS A 246 11.54 7.87 -10.13
CA CYS A 246 11.22 8.96 -9.22
C CYS A 246 10.52 10.16 -9.88
N THR A 247 10.08 10.04 -11.14
CA THR A 247 9.42 11.13 -11.88
C THR A 247 8.16 11.56 -11.14
N ASN A 248 8.05 12.86 -10.88
CA ASN A 248 6.97 13.45 -10.10
C ASN A 248 6.62 14.84 -10.64
N VAL A 249 5.43 15.35 -10.31
CA VAL A 249 4.88 16.58 -10.91
C VAL A 249 4.45 17.62 -9.86
N GLN A 250 4.45 17.26 -8.57
CA GLN A 250 4.04 18.13 -7.47
C GLN A 250 5.20 18.49 -6.53
N VAL A 251 6.28 17.71 -6.49
CA VAL A 251 7.40 17.93 -5.56
C VAL A 251 8.45 18.84 -6.20
N CYS A 252 8.20 20.15 -6.18
CA CYS A 252 9.01 21.16 -6.90
C CYS A 252 10.52 21.12 -6.60
N ASP A 253 10.92 20.75 -5.40
CA ASP A 253 12.34 20.69 -4.99
C ASP A 253 13.02 19.35 -5.38
N SER A 254 12.27 18.39 -5.94
CA SER A 254 12.82 17.13 -6.38
C SER A 254 13.65 17.31 -7.67
N PRO A 255 14.86 16.73 -7.76
CA PRO A 255 15.62 16.70 -9.02
C PRO A 255 14.91 15.92 -10.13
N PHE A 256 13.87 15.15 -9.82
CA PHE A 256 13.08 14.35 -10.75
C PHE A 256 11.74 15.01 -11.13
N HIS A 257 11.51 16.26 -10.70
CA HIS A 257 10.30 17.00 -11.04
C HIS A 257 10.19 17.24 -12.55
N CYS A 258 9.03 16.94 -13.13
CA CYS A 258 8.69 17.26 -14.51
C CYS A 258 7.48 18.19 -14.61
N SER A 259 7.26 18.77 -15.79
CA SER A 259 6.08 19.57 -16.11
C SER A 259 4.86 18.69 -16.39
N GLN A 260 3.67 19.29 -16.33
CA GLN A 260 2.42 18.61 -16.69
C GLN A 260 2.38 18.18 -18.16
N GLU A 261 3.01 18.95 -19.06
CA GLU A 261 3.15 18.63 -20.48
C GLU A 261 4.04 17.39 -20.71
N GLU A 262 5.16 17.29 -19.97
CA GLU A 262 6.03 16.12 -19.99
C GLU A 262 5.31 14.89 -19.42
N ALA A 263 4.61 15.04 -18.30
CA ALA A 263 3.81 13.98 -17.70
C ALA A 263 2.74 13.43 -18.67
N ARG A 264 2.01 14.31 -19.38
CA ARG A 264 1.04 13.91 -20.42
C ARG A 264 1.72 13.14 -21.55
N SER A 265 2.85 13.63 -22.03
CA SER A 265 3.59 13.00 -23.12
C SER A 265 4.07 11.59 -22.75
N LEU A 266 4.49 11.38 -21.49
CA LEU A 266 4.86 10.07 -20.96
C LEU A 266 3.68 9.08 -21.03
N VAL A 267 2.51 9.46 -20.51
CA VAL A 267 1.32 8.59 -20.49
C VAL A 267 0.81 8.24 -21.90
N GLU A 268 0.77 9.23 -22.79
CA GLU A 268 0.32 9.03 -24.18
C GLU A 268 1.23 8.06 -24.95
N SER A 269 2.54 8.10 -24.69
CA SER A 269 3.51 7.20 -25.34
C SER A 269 3.34 5.73 -24.95
N VAL A 270 2.93 5.46 -23.71
CA VAL A 270 2.76 4.10 -23.17
C VAL A 270 1.44 3.48 -23.66
N SER A 271 0.38 4.29 -23.76
CA SER A 271 -0.97 3.84 -24.16
C SER A 271 -1.02 3.20 -25.56
N PHE A 272 -0.08 3.53 -26.45
CA PHE A 272 -0.04 3.03 -27.82
C PHE A 272 0.46 1.58 -27.97
N SER A 273 1.00 0.96 -26.90
CA SER A 273 1.77 -0.28 -26.97
C SER A 273 1.06 -1.56 -26.47
N LEU A 274 -0.23 -1.53 -26.17
CA LEU A 274 -0.90 -2.61 -25.43
C LEU A 274 -1.64 -3.64 -26.29
N ASN A 275 -1.13 -4.89 -26.29
CA ASN A 275 -1.81 -6.09 -26.84
C ASN A 275 -2.69 -6.79 -25.78
N LYS A 276 -3.87 -7.27 -26.23
CA LYS A 276 -4.90 -7.95 -25.43
C LYS A 276 -4.53 -9.41 -25.15
N GLY A 277 -4.30 -9.75 -23.88
CA GLY A 277 -4.24 -11.13 -23.39
C GLY A 277 -5.36 -11.37 -22.38
N SER A 278 -6.20 -12.37 -22.62
CA SER A 278 -7.21 -12.83 -21.68
C SER A 278 -6.69 -14.03 -20.91
N ASN A 279 -6.68 -13.95 -19.58
CA ASN A 279 -6.76 -15.14 -18.73
C ASN A 279 -7.91 -14.89 -17.74
N GLU A 280 -8.80 -15.86 -17.64
CA GLU A 280 -9.91 -15.85 -16.69
C GLU A 280 -9.39 -16.06 -15.26
N GLU A 281 -10.06 -15.44 -14.30
CA GLU A 281 -9.79 -15.63 -12.87
C GLU A 281 -10.32 -17.01 -12.47
N ASP A 282 -9.41 -17.97 -12.28
CA ASP A 282 -9.77 -19.31 -11.81
C ASP A 282 -10.29 -19.23 -10.36
N GLN A 283 -11.58 -19.52 -10.16
CA GLN A 283 -12.24 -19.54 -8.83
C GLN A 283 -11.89 -20.78 -7.99
N VAL A 284 -10.62 -21.21 -8.03
CA VAL A 284 -10.14 -22.40 -7.32
C VAL A 284 -9.97 -22.08 -5.83
N TRP A 285 -10.43 -23.00 -4.99
CA TRP A 285 -10.24 -22.97 -3.54
C TRP A 285 -9.14 -23.94 -3.12
N HIS A 286 -8.17 -23.44 -2.37
CA HIS A 286 -7.10 -24.23 -1.79
C HIS A 286 -7.43 -24.54 -0.33
N PHE A 287 -7.34 -25.83 0.03
CA PHE A 287 -7.53 -26.33 1.39
C PHE A 287 -6.17 -26.79 1.91
N LEU A 288 -5.57 -25.98 2.77
CA LEU A 288 -4.31 -26.31 3.42
C LEU A 288 -4.63 -27.22 4.61
N GLY A 289 -4.08 -28.44 4.61
CA GLY A 289 -4.30 -29.41 5.69
C GLY A 289 -3.83 -28.87 7.04
N LYS A 290 -4.50 -29.29 8.12
CA LYS A 290 -4.01 -29.11 9.49
C LYS A 290 -2.97 -30.16 9.84
#